data_AF-A0A9R1XJ92-F1
#
_entry.id   AF-A0A9R1XJ92-F1
#
_cell.length_a   1.000
_cell.length_b   1.000
_cell.length_c   1.000
_cell.angle_alpha   90.00
_cell.angle_beta   90.00
_cell.angle_gamma   90.00
#
_symmetry.space_group_name_H-M   'P 1'
#
loop_
_entity.id
_entity.type
_entity.pdbx_description
1 polymer ?
#
loop_
_entity_poly.entity_id
_entity_poly.type
_entity_poly.pdbx_seq_one_letter_code
_entity_poly.pdbx_strand_id
1 'polypeptide(L)'
;MKLTEITKETKKPRHDPAKGKEVINERYPDQLVSIGHNLPGHVREAMVNLLKRYKHVFAWTPTDMVGVDRKVIEHKLMIKPGVKEVKQKKRVQGGDRNRAINTEVAKLTEAGIVREAIFPTWIANPVMVRKQDGSWRMCIDFSDLNKACPKDFYPLPEIDQKVESLQGFKLKCFLDAYKGYHQILMSNEDEEKTTFYTYHGTFCYTKMPFGLKNAGATYQRLVELVFAKQIGRNIEVHVDDMVIKSPHEDRMLQDIEENFCTLEKTRIKLNPTKCTFGVEEGQFLGYYVTKQGIQPSPVKVDEFMETPPPGTLRDTQG
;
A
#
# COMPACT_ATOMS: atom_id res chain seq x y z
N MET A 1 51.30 -22.47 -0.19
CA MET A 1 50.80 -21.98 -1.50
C MET A 1 49.49 -21.25 -1.22
N LYS A 2 49.33 -20.05 -1.77
CA LYS A 2 48.54 -18.93 -1.23
C LYS A 2 47.04 -19.21 -1.03
N LEU A 3 46.53 -18.76 0.13
CA LEU A 3 45.12 -18.36 0.28
C LEU A 3 44.86 -17.19 -0.67
N THR A 4 43.92 -17.34 -1.59
CA THR A 4 43.31 -16.22 -2.29
C THR A 4 42.08 -15.78 -1.50
N GLU A 5 42.25 -14.69 -0.77
CA GLU A 5 41.18 -13.86 -0.23
C GLU A 5 40.31 -13.38 -1.40
N ILE A 6 39.10 -13.94 -1.52
CA ILE A 6 38.04 -13.29 -2.29
C ILE A 6 37.54 -12.17 -1.38
N THR A 7 38.00 -10.96 -1.67
CA THR A 7 37.55 -9.70 -1.11
C THR A 7 36.02 -9.69 -1.02
N LYS A 8 35.50 -9.56 0.22
CA LYS A 8 34.13 -9.10 0.46
C LYS A 8 34.01 -7.73 -0.19
N GLU A 9 33.46 -7.67 -1.40
CA GLU A 9 32.99 -6.40 -1.95
C GLU A 9 31.97 -5.85 -0.96
N THR A 10 32.35 -4.76 -0.32
CA THR A 10 31.51 -3.92 0.51
C THR A 10 30.21 -3.63 -0.23
N LYS A 11 29.08 -4.08 0.33
CA LYS A 11 27.72 -3.71 -0.10
C LYS A 11 27.70 -2.22 -0.41
N LYS A 12 27.52 -1.85 -1.68
CA LYS A 12 27.25 -0.47 -2.06
C LYS A 12 26.01 -0.01 -1.28
N PRO A 13 26.02 1.18 -0.67
CA PRO A 13 24.85 1.69 0.02
C PRO A 13 23.69 1.77 -0.97
N ARG A 14 22.51 1.31 -0.55
CA ARG A 14 21.25 1.51 -1.28
C ARG A 14 21.17 3.00 -1.64
N HIS A 15 21.07 3.30 -2.92
CA HIS A 15 20.86 4.68 -3.35
C HIS A 15 19.45 5.06 -2.90
N ASP A 16 19.34 5.72 -1.74
CA ASP A 16 18.11 6.39 -1.34
C ASP A 16 18.14 7.76 -2.04
N PRO A 17 17.35 7.97 -3.11
CA PRO A 17 17.33 9.23 -3.83
C PRO A 17 16.85 10.40 -2.95
N ALA A 18 16.21 10.12 -1.81
CA ALA A 18 15.78 11.10 -0.83
C ALA A 18 16.70 11.14 0.40
N LYS A 19 17.77 11.93 0.34
CA LYS A 19 18.62 12.20 1.51
C LYS A 19 18.08 13.29 2.44
N GLY A 20 17.04 14.02 2.03
CA GLY A 20 16.36 15.01 2.87
C GLY A 20 15.16 14.41 3.58
N LYS A 21 15.12 14.49 4.91
CA LYS A 21 13.94 14.15 5.72
C LYS A 21 13.46 15.40 6.43
N GLU A 22 12.15 15.65 6.39
CA GLU A 22 11.56 16.86 6.97
C GLU A 22 10.42 16.53 7.92
N VAL A 23 10.34 17.29 9.01
CA VAL A 23 9.24 17.25 9.97
C VAL A 23 8.10 18.10 9.42
N ILE A 24 7.02 17.45 8.99
CA ILE A 24 5.82 18.11 8.46
C ILE A 24 4.78 18.34 9.55
N ASN A 25 4.72 17.48 10.57
CA ASN A 25 3.82 17.61 11.70
C ASN A 25 4.57 17.50 13.03
N GLU A 26 4.68 18.62 13.75
CA GLU A 26 5.40 18.72 15.02
C GLU A 26 4.84 17.81 16.12
N ARG A 27 3.58 17.37 16.02
CA ARG A 27 2.99 16.39 16.95
C ARG A 27 3.57 14.99 16.77
N TYR A 28 4.15 14.70 15.61
CA TYR A 28 4.70 13.39 15.24
C TYR A 28 6.09 13.56 14.62
N PRO A 29 7.09 14.02 15.39
CA PRO A 29 8.40 14.40 14.87
C PRO A 29 9.16 13.21 14.24
N ASP A 30 8.86 11.99 14.66
CA ASP A 30 9.48 10.76 14.14
C ASP A 30 8.91 10.34 12.77
N GLN A 31 7.75 10.88 12.37
CA GLN A 31 7.10 10.58 11.09
C GLN A 31 7.57 11.55 10.00
N LEU A 32 8.84 11.41 9.65
CA LEU A 32 9.51 12.27 8.67
C LEU A 32 9.05 11.97 7.23
N VAL A 33 8.90 13.02 6.44
CA VAL A 33 8.61 12.92 5.00
C VAL A 33 9.89 13.07 4.19
N SER A 34 10.07 12.22 3.18
CA SER A 34 11.24 12.21 2.32
C SER A 34 11.13 13.27 1.22
N ILE A 35 12.16 14.11 1.08
CA ILE A 35 12.27 15.20 0.11
C ILE A 35 13.59 15.09 -0.65
N GLY A 36 13.52 15.21 -1.97
CA GLY A 36 14.67 15.21 -2.87
C GLY A 36 15.69 16.28 -2.50
N HIS A 37 16.96 15.87 -2.49
CA HIS A 37 18.08 16.73 -2.08
C HIS A 37 18.55 17.69 -3.19
N ASN A 38 18.25 17.38 -4.44
CA ASN A 38 18.69 18.16 -5.61
C ASN A 38 17.76 19.33 -5.96
N LEU A 39 16.74 19.61 -5.15
CA LEU A 39 15.83 20.71 -5.40
C LEU A 39 16.49 22.05 -5.05
N PRO A 40 16.29 23.10 -5.86
CA PRO A 40 16.71 24.46 -5.50
C PRO A 40 16.13 24.88 -4.15
N GLY A 41 16.89 25.65 -3.35
CA GLY A 41 16.50 25.99 -1.97
C GLY A 41 15.10 26.61 -1.84
N HIS A 42 14.75 27.55 -2.73
CA HIS A 42 13.43 28.18 -2.75
C HIS A 42 12.30 27.20 -3.08
N VAL A 43 12.53 26.25 -4.01
CA VAL A 43 11.55 25.20 -4.36
C VAL A 43 11.37 24.25 -3.19
N ARG A 44 12.47 23.86 -2.53
CA ARG A 44 12.45 22.99 -1.35
C ARG A 44 11.66 23.62 -0.22
N GLU A 45 11.87 24.91 0.06
CA GLU A 45 11.12 25.66 1.06
C GLU A 45 9.63 25.75 0.72
N ALA A 46 9.30 26.09 -0.53
CA ALA A 46 7.92 26.13 -1.00
C ALA A 46 7.23 24.75 -0.89
N MET A 47 7.94 23.66 -1.19
CA MET A 47 7.43 22.31 -1.04
C MET A 47 7.19 21.95 0.43
N VAL A 48 8.12 22.26 1.33
CA VAL A 48 7.92 22.04 2.78
C VAL A 48 6.70 22.82 3.29
N ASN A 49 6.54 24.08 2.86
CA ASN A 49 5.39 24.90 3.22
C ASN A 49 4.07 24.31 2.69
N LEU A 50 4.07 23.80 1.46
CA LEU A 50 2.90 23.12 0.87
C LEU A 50 2.56 21.83 1.65
N LEU A 51 3.55 21.00 1.95
CA LEU A 51 3.37 19.77 2.73
C LEU A 51 2.83 20.07 4.14
N LYS A 52 3.34 21.12 4.80
CA LYS A 52 2.84 21.57 6.11
C LYS A 52 1.39 22.08 6.04
N ARG A 53 1.03 22.80 4.97
CA ARG A 53 -0.36 23.26 4.72
C ARG A 53 -1.32 22.08 4.55
N TYR A 54 -0.90 21.06 3.80
CA TYR A 54 -1.67 19.84 3.53
C TYR A 54 -1.35 18.68 4.49
N LYS A 55 -0.83 18.96 5.69
CA LYS A 55 -0.47 17.90 6.65
C LYS A 55 -1.64 16.97 7.00
N HIS A 56 -2.87 17.43 6.85
CA HIS A 56 -4.08 16.66 7.10
C HIS A 56 -4.35 15.58 6.02
N VAL A 57 -3.71 15.65 4.84
CA VAL A 57 -3.79 14.60 3.80
C VAL A 57 -3.04 13.33 4.22
N PHE A 58 -2.08 13.44 5.14
CA PHE A 58 -1.39 12.29 5.70
C PHE A 58 -2.17 11.67 6.86
N ALA A 59 -2.06 10.35 7.03
CA ALA A 59 -2.47 9.66 8.24
C ALA A 59 -1.28 9.59 9.19
N TRP A 60 -1.38 10.31 10.31
CA TRP A 60 -0.39 10.29 11.38
C TRP A 60 -0.69 9.19 12.40
N THR A 61 -1.96 8.82 12.48
CA THR A 61 -2.48 7.76 13.32
C THR A 61 -3.47 6.90 12.53
N PRO A 62 -3.69 5.64 12.91
CA PRO A 62 -4.71 4.80 12.28
C PRO A 62 -6.12 5.40 12.30
N THR A 63 -6.45 6.22 13.30
CA THR A 63 -7.75 6.89 13.45
C THR A 63 -8.00 8.00 12.42
N ASP A 64 -6.95 8.54 11.79
CA ASP A 64 -7.09 9.54 10.72
C ASP A 64 -7.74 8.95 9.45
N MET A 65 -7.72 7.63 9.30
CA MET A 65 -8.34 6.92 8.19
C MET A 65 -9.84 6.75 8.43
N VAL A 66 -10.64 7.77 8.17
CA VAL A 66 -12.11 7.66 8.25
C VAL A 66 -12.70 6.84 7.09
N GLY A 67 -11.94 6.68 6.01
CA GLY A 67 -12.34 5.98 4.79
C GLY A 67 -13.03 6.90 3.77
N VAL A 68 -13.01 6.46 2.51
CA VAL A 68 -13.73 7.10 1.40
C VAL A 68 -15.23 6.93 1.62
N ASP A 69 -16.01 7.96 1.27
CA ASP A 69 -17.48 7.92 1.40
C ASP A 69 -18.08 6.79 0.56
N ARG A 70 -19.00 6.01 1.14
CA ARG A 70 -19.68 4.89 0.47
C ARG A 70 -20.43 5.31 -0.81
N LYS A 71 -20.83 6.58 -0.92
CA LYS A 71 -21.44 7.15 -2.12
C LYS A 71 -20.48 7.23 -3.31
N VAL A 72 -19.18 7.35 -3.04
CA VAL A 72 -18.14 7.32 -4.07
C VAL A 72 -17.84 5.87 -4.43
N ILE A 73 -17.53 5.04 -3.43
CA ILE A 73 -17.28 3.62 -3.62
C ILE A 73 -17.36 2.85 -2.30
N GLU A 74 -17.74 1.58 -2.39
CA GLU A 74 -17.61 0.60 -1.30
C GLU A 74 -17.23 -0.76 -1.89
N HIS A 75 -16.63 -1.63 -1.07
CA HIS A 75 -16.32 -2.99 -1.49
C HIS A 75 -17.51 -3.92 -1.24
N LYS A 76 -17.88 -4.69 -2.27
CA LYS A 76 -18.92 -5.72 -2.22
C LYS A 76 -18.32 -7.07 -2.57
N LEU A 77 -18.69 -8.08 -1.79
CA LEU A 77 -18.25 -9.46 -2.02
C LEU A 77 -18.99 -10.11 -3.19
N MET A 78 -20.24 -9.68 -3.44
CA MET A 78 -21.09 -10.21 -4.51
C MET A 78 -21.22 -11.74 -4.47
N ILE A 79 -21.34 -12.32 -3.26
CA ILE A 79 -21.39 -13.78 -3.07
C ILE A 79 -22.48 -14.39 -3.96
N LYS A 80 -22.14 -15.46 -4.68
CA LYS A 80 -23.09 -16.14 -5.57
C LYS A 80 -24.31 -16.64 -4.78
N PRO A 81 -25.54 -16.43 -5.28
CA PRO A 81 -26.74 -16.98 -4.65
C PRO A 81 -26.63 -18.49 -4.46
N GLY A 82 -27.09 -18.99 -3.31
CA GLY A 82 -27.11 -20.42 -3.00
C GLY A 82 -25.77 -21.02 -2.52
N VAL A 83 -24.70 -20.24 -2.40
CA VAL A 83 -23.47 -20.72 -1.77
C VAL A 83 -23.67 -20.82 -0.26
N LYS A 84 -23.48 -22.03 0.28
CA LYS A 84 -23.52 -22.28 1.72
C LYS A 84 -22.37 -21.58 2.44
N GLU A 85 -22.69 -20.97 3.57
CA GLU A 85 -21.71 -20.26 4.40
C GLU A 85 -20.72 -21.24 5.03
N VAL A 86 -19.46 -20.79 5.14
CA VAL A 86 -18.36 -21.61 5.66
C VAL A 86 -17.84 -21.03 6.97
N LYS A 87 -17.91 -21.85 8.01
CA LYS A 87 -17.22 -21.63 9.29
C LYS A 87 -15.99 -22.54 9.32
N GLN A 88 -14.81 -21.97 9.12
CA GLN A 88 -13.58 -22.75 9.22
C GLN A 88 -13.44 -23.32 10.64
N LYS A 89 -12.76 -24.47 10.77
CA LYS A 89 -12.34 -24.96 12.08
C LYS A 89 -11.31 -23.98 12.67
N LYS A 90 -11.50 -23.55 13.92
CA LYS A 90 -10.54 -22.67 14.61
C LYS A 90 -9.18 -23.33 14.66
N ARG A 91 -8.15 -22.64 14.16
CA ARG A 91 -6.75 -23.09 14.20
C ARG A 91 -6.14 -22.72 15.55
N VAL A 92 -5.39 -23.65 16.15
CA VAL A 92 -4.58 -23.37 17.35
C VAL A 92 -3.32 -22.62 16.91
N GLN A 93 -3.08 -21.47 17.53
CA GLN A 93 -1.88 -20.67 17.31
C GLN A 93 -1.02 -20.68 18.58
N GLY A 94 0.30 -20.65 18.43
CA GLY A 94 1.22 -20.55 19.56
C GLY A 94 1.08 -19.22 20.32
N GLY A 95 1.52 -19.19 21.58
CA GLY A 95 1.33 -18.05 22.49
C GLY A 95 1.79 -16.71 21.91
N ASP A 96 2.97 -16.68 21.28
CA ASP A 96 3.53 -15.46 20.67
C ASP A 96 2.66 -14.92 19.52
N ARG A 97 2.14 -15.83 18.68
CA ARG A 97 1.24 -15.47 17.57
C ARG A 97 -0.09 -14.94 18.09
N ASN A 98 -0.65 -15.56 19.12
CA ASN A 98 -1.89 -15.07 19.75
C ASN A 98 -1.72 -13.66 20.32
N ARG A 99 -0.60 -13.40 21.02
CA ARG A 99 -0.31 -12.05 21.51
C ARG A 99 -0.21 -11.04 20.38
N ALA A 100 0.49 -11.39 19.29
CA ALA A 100 0.59 -10.53 18.12
C ALA A 100 -0.77 -10.26 17.44
N ILE A 101 -1.62 -11.29 17.32
CA ILE A 101 -2.99 -11.15 16.80
C ILE A 101 -3.79 -10.20 17.67
N ASN A 102 -3.82 -10.42 18.99
CA ASN A 102 -4.61 -9.59 19.91
C ASN A 102 -4.15 -8.13 19.89
N THR A 103 -2.85 -7.87 19.87
CA THR A 103 -2.29 -6.52 19.75
C THR A 103 -2.70 -5.84 18.45
N GLU A 104 -2.67 -6.56 17.32
CA GLU A 104 -3.11 -5.97 16.04
C GLU A 104 -4.62 -5.74 16.01
N VAL A 105 -5.42 -6.70 16.49
CA VAL A 105 -6.89 -6.55 16.56
C VAL A 105 -7.27 -5.36 17.41
N ALA A 106 -6.66 -5.16 18.59
CA ALA A 106 -6.93 -3.99 19.43
C ALA A 106 -6.67 -2.67 18.69
N LYS A 107 -5.55 -2.56 17.96
CA LYS A 107 -5.23 -1.38 17.14
C LYS A 107 -6.24 -1.17 16.01
N LEU A 108 -6.66 -2.25 15.35
CA LEU A 108 -7.65 -2.18 14.28
C LEU A 108 -9.03 -1.80 14.82
N THR A 109 -9.40 -2.25 16.02
CA THR A 109 -10.67 -1.88 16.68
C THR A 109 -10.67 -0.41 17.06
N GLU A 110 -9.59 0.09 17.67
CA GLU A 110 -9.44 1.51 18.00
C GLU A 110 -9.53 2.41 16.75
N ALA A 111 -8.96 1.95 15.63
CA ALA A 111 -9.04 2.63 14.34
C ALA A 111 -10.40 2.48 13.62
N GLY A 112 -11.36 1.77 14.21
CA GLY A 112 -12.66 1.45 13.60
C GLY A 112 -12.55 0.67 12.30
N ILE A 113 -11.50 -0.14 12.11
CA ILE A 113 -11.26 -0.99 10.94
C ILE A 113 -11.91 -2.37 11.12
N VAL A 114 -11.99 -2.84 12.36
CA VAL A 114 -12.70 -4.07 12.73
C VAL A 114 -13.63 -3.80 13.91
N ARG A 115 -14.70 -4.59 13.99
CA ARG A 115 -15.64 -4.61 15.12
C ARG A 115 -15.92 -6.04 15.54
N GLU A 116 -16.43 -6.21 16.74
CA GLU A 116 -16.92 -7.51 17.19
C GLU A 116 -18.11 -7.95 16.31
N ALA A 117 -18.12 -9.24 15.97
CA ALA A 117 -19.17 -9.87 15.19
C ALA A 117 -19.94 -10.86 16.08
N ILE A 118 -21.25 -10.71 16.14
CA ILE A 118 -22.14 -11.51 16.98
C ILE A 118 -22.91 -12.48 16.08
N PHE A 119 -22.90 -13.78 16.42
CA PHE A 119 -23.51 -14.86 15.63
C PHE A 119 -23.12 -14.90 14.13
N PRO A 120 -21.82 -14.82 13.79
CA PRO A 120 -21.39 -14.78 12.39
C PRO A 120 -21.73 -16.08 11.63
N THR A 121 -22.05 -15.96 10.35
CA THR A 121 -22.33 -17.08 9.45
C THR A 121 -21.09 -17.57 8.70
N TRP A 122 -20.22 -16.65 8.31
CA TRP A 122 -18.89 -16.91 7.74
C TRP A 122 -17.84 -16.73 8.82
N ILE A 123 -16.84 -17.62 8.91
CA ILE A 123 -15.70 -17.41 9.82
C ILE A 123 -14.40 -17.94 9.19
N ALA A 124 -13.41 -17.07 9.10
CA ALA A 124 -12.05 -17.39 8.63
C ALA A 124 -11.02 -17.45 9.78
N ASN A 125 -9.83 -17.96 9.50
CA ASN A 125 -8.72 -17.97 10.46
C ASN A 125 -7.68 -16.88 10.16
N PRO A 126 -7.07 -16.27 11.21
CA PRO A 126 -5.88 -15.45 11.04
C PRO A 126 -4.66 -16.34 10.73
N VAL A 127 -3.80 -15.81 9.87
CA VAL A 127 -2.52 -16.35 9.43
C VAL A 127 -1.45 -15.31 9.73
N MET A 128 -0.41 -15.71 10.45
CA MET A 128 0.67 -14.83 10.86
C MET A 128 1.90 -15.06 10.00
N VAL A 129 2.35 -14.01 9.32
CA VAL A 129 3.52 -14.00 8.46
C VAL A 129 4.58 -13.08 9.07
N ARG A 130 5.87 -13.46 9.02
CA ARG A 130 6.96 -12.57 9.43
C ARG A 130 7.32 -11.63 8.29
N LYS A 131 7.44 -10.35 8.59
CA LYS A 131 8.05 -9.37 7.68
C LYS A 131 9.58 -9.49 7.72
N GLN A 132 10.23 -8.87 6.75
CA GLN A 132 11.71 -8.80 6.69
C GLN A 132 12.31 -8.11 7.93
N ASP A 133 11.60 -7.17 8.53
CA ASP A 133 12.00 -6.49 9.77
C ASP A 133 11.79 -7.34 11.04
N GLY A 134 11.35 -8.59 10.91
CA GLY A 134 11.06 -9.50 12.02
C GLY A 134 9.70 -9.30 12.68
N SER A 135 8.96 -8.23 12.35
CA SER A 135 7.62 -7.97 12.88
C SER A 135 6.58 -8.92 12.28
N TRP A 136 5.48 -9.12 13.01
CA TRP A 136 4.36 -9.94 12.56
C TRP A 136 3.42 -9.14 11.64
N ARG A 137 2.94 -9.79 10.57
CA ARG A 137 1.82 -9.34 9.74
C ARG A 137 0.66 -10.31 9.89
N MET A 138 -0.48 -9.79 10.33
CA MET A 138 -1.74 -10.54 10.38
C MET A 138 -2.39 -10.50 9.00
N CYS A 139 -2.70 -11.68 8.45
CA CYS A 139 -3.52 -11.88 7.25
C CYS A 139 -4.72 -12.76 7.63
N ILE A 140 -5.84 -12.65 6.93
CA ILE A 140 -6.98 -13.55 7.13
C ILE A 140 -7.08 -14.49 5.94
N ASP A 141 -7.28 -15.79 6.21
CA ASP A 141 -7.45 -16.81 5.20
C ASP A 141 -8.89 -16.81 4.65
N PHE A 142 -9.16 -15.87 3.76
CA PHE A 142 -10.44 -15.74 3.07
C PHE A 142 -10.62 -16.73 1.91
N SER A 143 -9.87 -17.84 1.85
CA SER A 143 -9.92 -18.78 0.72
C SER A 143 -11.33 -19.27 0.40
N ASP A 144 -12.13 -19.64 1.41
CA ASP A 144 -13.50 -20.13 1.20
C ASP A 144 -14.47 -19.02 0.80
N LEU A 145 -14.34 -17.85 1.42
CA LEU A 145 -15.10 -16.66 1.05
C LEU A 145 -14.80 -16.24 -0.40
N ASN A 146 -13.53 -16.24 -0.78
CA ASN A 146 -13.08 -15.90 -2.13
C ASN A 146 -13.63 -16.89 -3.17
N LYS A 147 -13.73 -18.19 -2.87
CA LYS A 147 -14.35 -19.17 -3.79
C LYS A 147 -15.82 -18.85 -4.05
N ALA A 148 -16.53 -18.34 -3.04
CA ALA A 148 -17.94 -17.96 -3.13
C ALA A 148 -18.17 -16.68 -3.95
N CYS A 149 -17.17 -15.81 -4.01
CA CYS A 149 -17.23 -14.54 -4.76
C CYS A 149 -16.93 -14.78 -6.27
N PRO A 150 -17.75 -14.25 -7.19
CA PRO A 150 -17.42 -14.21 -8.61
C PRO A 150 -16.15 -13.36 -8.81
N LYS A 151 -15.36 -13.70 -9.84
CA LYS A 151 -14.21 -12.88 -10.19
C LYS A 151 -14.71 -11.62 -10.88
N ASP A 152 -14.23 -10.48 -10.40
CA ASP A 152 -14.38 -9.21 -11.08
C ASP A 152 -13.30 -9.08 -12.16
N PHE A 153 -13.71 -8.82 -13.40
CA PHE A 153 -12.82 -8.68 -14.55
C PHE A 153 -12.48 -7.22 -14.86
N TYR A 154 -12.63 -6.33 -13.88
CA TYR A 154 -12.17 -4.95 -14.05
C TYR A 154 -10.71 -4.92 -14.51
N PRO A 155 -10.40 -4.22 -15.62
CA PRO A 155 -9.06 -4.18 -16.14
C PRO A 155 -8.15 -3.48 -15.13
N LEU A 156 -7.02 -4.11 -14.81
CA LEU A 156 -5.92 -3.43 -14.14
C LEU A 156 -4.99 -2.87 -15.22
N PRO A 157 -4.52 -1.61 -15.10
CA PRO A 157 -3.60 -1.05 -16.07
C PRO A 157 -2.34 -1.90 -16.22
N GLU A 158 -1.84 -1.99 -17.44
CA GLU A 158 -0.56 -2.64 -17.72
C GLU A 158 0.58 -1.90 -17.02
N ILE A 159 1.35 -2.64 -16.22
CA ILE A 159 2.43 -2.08 -15.41
C ILE A 159 3.47 -1.39 -16.31
N ASP A 160 3.87 -2.04 -17.40
CA ASP A 160 4.92 -1.53 -18.27
C ASP A 160 4.53 -0.18 -18.88
N GLN A 161 3.29 -0.03 -19.36
CA GLN A 161 2.78 1.25 -19.87
C GLN A 161 2.82 2.36 -18.81
N LYS A 162 2.46 2.03 -17.56
CA LYS A 162 2.49 2.98 -16.45
C LYS A 162 3.90 3.45 -16.16
N VAL A 163 4.85 2.53 -16.10
CA VAL A 163 6.26 2.83 -15.83
C VAL A 163 6.88 3.62 -16.99
N GLU A 164 6.59 3.25 -18.25
CA GLU A 164 7.02 3.96 -19.46
C GLU A 164 6.52 5.40 -19.50
N SER A 165 5.29 5.64 -19.07
CA SER A 165 4.71 6.98 -19.05
C SER A 165 5.39 7.94 -18.05
N LEU A 166 6.26 7.44 -17.17
CA LEU A 166 7.09 8.25 -16.27
C LEU A 166 8.36 8.76 -16.95
N GLN A 167 8.73 8.20 -18.11
CA GLN A 167 9.86 8.67 -18.89
C GLN A 167 9.59 10.10 -19.42
N GLY A 168 10.64 10.90 -19.56
CA GLY A 168 10.55 12.29 -20.01
C GLY A 168 10.13 13.29 -18.92
N PHE A 169 9.58 12.84 -17.79
CA PHE A 169 9.30 13.70 -16.64
C PHE A 169 10.51 13.76 -15.70
N LYS A 170 11.06 14.97 -15.52
CA LYS A 170 12.24 15.20 -14.68
C LYS A 170 11.97 14.86 -13.22
N LEU A 171 10.86 15.32 -12.67
CA LEU A 171 10.55 15.24 -11.23
C LEU A 171 9.39 14.30 -10.96
N LYS A 172 9.52 13.52 -9.90
CA LYS A 172 8.58 12.50 -9.48
C LYS A 172 8.31 12.62 -7.99
N CYS A 173 7.07 12.39 -7.59
CA CYS A 173 6.71 12.18 -6.19
C CYS A 173 6.04 10.81 -6.06
N PHE A 174 6.68 9.91 -5.31
CA PHE A 174 6.16 8.59 -5.03
C PHE A 174 5.31 8.66 -3.77
N LEU A 175 4.03 8.31 -3.89
CA LEU A 175 3.05 8.39 -2.81
C LEU A 175 2.56 6.98 -2.46
N ASP A 176 2.48 6.68 -1.17
CA ASP A 176 1.96 5.43 -0.62
C ASP A 176 0.67 5.76 0.15
N ALA A 177 -0.44 5.12 -0.23
CA ALA A 177 -1.68 5.24 0.54
C ALA A 177 -1.55 4.50 1.88
N TYR A 178 -1.85 5.17 2.99
CA TYR A 178 -1.70 4.58 4.32
C TYR A 178 -2.65 3.39 4.47
N LYS A 179 -2.06 2.19 4.64
CA LYS A 179 -2.79 0.91 4.68
C LYS A 179 -3.84 0.79 3.55
N GLY A 180 -3.49 1.26 2.34
CA GLY A 180 -4.26 1.21 1.08
C GLY A 180 -5.70 0.70 1.19
N TYR A 181 -5.90 -0.61 1.12
CA TYR A 181 -7.24 -1.21 1.10
C TYR A 181 -8.17 -0.79 2.25
N HIS A 182 -7.65 -0.54 3.45
CA HIS A 182 -8.47 -0.09 4.58
C HIS A 182 -9.02 1.35 4.41
N GLN A 183 -8.70 2.05 3.33
CA GLN A 183 -9.31 3.34 2.96
C GLN A 183 -10.71 3.16 2.37
N ILE A 184 -11.05 1.97 1.85
CA ILE A 184 -12.36 1.68 1.26
C ILE A 184 -13.23 0.98 2.29
N LEU A 185 -14.47 1.43 2.45
CA LEU A 185 -15.43 0.79 3.36
C LEU A 185 -15.97 -0.51 2.76
N MET A 186 -16.21 -1.50 3.61
CA MET A 186 -17.05 -2.64 3.24
C MET A 186 -18.50 -2.17 3.09
N SER A 187 -19.26 -2.83 2.21
CA SER A 187 -20.71 -2.70 2.24
C SER A 187 -21.24 -3.22 3.57
N ASN A 188 -22.23 -2.54 4.15
CA ASN A 188 -22.77 -2.89 5.46
C ASN A 188 -23.26 -4.36 5.51
N GLU A 189 -23.81 -4.84 4.41
CA GLU A 189 -24.32 -6.20 4.27
C GLU A 189 -23.21 -7.26 4.25
N ASP A 190 -22.00 -6.90 3.79
CA ASP A 190 -20.88 -7.83 3.63
C ASP A 190 -19.86 -7.79 4.77
N GLU A 191 -19.92 -6.80 5.67
CA GLU A 191 -18.99 -6.68 6.80
C GLU A 191 -18.85 -7.99 7.58
N GLU A 192 -19.97 -8.54 8.09
CA GLU A 192 -19.95 -9.75 8.93
C GLU A 192 -19.52 -11.01 8.18
N LYS A 193 -19.54 -10.99 6.84
CA LYS A 193 -19.06 -12.10 6.02
C LYS A 193 -17.53 -12.19 6.03
N THR A 194 -16.85 -11.11 6.42
CA THR A 194 -15.39 -11.05 6.60
C THR A 194 -14.93 -11.46 8.01
N THR A 195 -15.82 -12.06 8.81
CA THR A 195 -15.50 -12.42 10.20
C THR A 195 -14.35 -13.42 10.28
N PHE A 196 -13.50 -13.24 11.30
CA PHE A 196 -12.38 -14.11 11.61
C PHE A 196 -12.28 -14.43 13.10
N TYR A 197 -11.65 -15.55 13.42
CA TYR A 197 -11.37 -15.95 14.80
C TYR A 197 -10.26 -15.12 15.43
N THR A 198 -10.43 -14.83 16.71
CA THR A 198 -9.35 -14.40 17.60
C THR A 198 -9.32 -15.30 18.84
N TYR A 199 -8.43 -15.02 19.78
CA TYR A 199 -8.45 -15.71 21.07
C TYR A 199 -9.66 -15.28 21.92
N HIS A 200 -10.04 -13.99 21.87
CA HIS A 200 -11.06 -13.39 22.73
C HIS A 200 -12.47 -13.32 22.13
N GLY A 201 -12.65 -13.66 20.85
CA GLY A 201 -13.94 -13.57 20.19
C GLY A 201 -13.83 -13.65 18.68
N THR A 202 -14.87 -13.21 18.00
CA THR A 202 -14.92 -13.08 16.54
C THR A 202 -15.06 -11.62 16.14
N PHE A 203 -14.27 -11.21 15.16
CA PHE A 203 -14.25 -9.83 14.67
C PHE A 203 -14.45 -9.82 13.16
N CYS A 204 -15.11 -8.81 12.64
CA CYS A 204 -15.28 -8.59 11.21
C CYS A 204 -14.72 -7.23 10.79
N TYR A 205 -14.37 -7.10 9.51
CA TYR A 205 -13.88 -5.86 8.95
C TYR A 205 -15.03 -4.94 8.54
N THR A 206 -14.93 -3.67 8.95
CA THR A 206 -15.78 -2.57 8.48
C THR A 206 -15.17 -1.85 7.27
N LYS A 207 -13.85 -2.00 7.09
CA LYS A 207 -13.09 -1.49 5.93
C LYS A 207 -12.42 -2.62 5.19
N MET A 208 -12.33 -2.52 3.87
CA MET A 208 -11.89 -3.58 2.96
C MET A 208 -10.54 -4.18 3.42
N PRO A 209 -10.51 -5.46 3.80
CA PRO A 209 -9.28 -6.12 4.21
C PRO A 209 -8.44 -6.58 3.03
N PHE A 210 -7.15 -6.78 3.30
CA PHE A 210 -6.26 -7.53 2.42
C PHE A 210 -6.74 -8.98 2.30
N GLY A 211 -6.47 -9.61 1.14
CA GLY A 211 -6.76 -11.02 0.90
C GLY A 211 -8.14 -11.32 0.31
N LEU A 212 -9.00 -10.30 0.10
CA LEU A 212 -10.23 -10.47 -0.68
C LEU A 212 -9.95 -10.51 -2.18
N LYS A 213 -10.64 -11.41 -2.89
CA LYS A 213 -10.43 -11.70 -4.32
C LYS A 213 -10.46 -10.43 -5.20
N ASN A 214 -11.43 -9.55 -4.96
CA ASN A 214 -11.70 -8.41 -5.83
C ASN A 214 -11.22 -7.07 -5.25
N ALA A 215 -10.42 -7.06 -4.18
CA ALA A 215 -9.97 -5.83 -3.53
C ALA A 215 -9.20 -4.90 -4.48
N GLY A 216 -8.29 -5.45 -5.30
CA GLY A 216 -7.54 -4.69 -6.29
C GLY A 216 -8.45 -4.03 -7.34
N ALA A 217 -9.45 -4.75 -7.85
CA ALA A 217 -10.41 -4.23 -8.82
C ALA A 217 -11.29 -3.11 -8.24
N THR A 218 -11.71 -3.21 -6.97
CA THR A 218 -12.42 -2.12 -6.29
C THR A 218 -11.52 -0.90 -6.11
N TYR A 219 -10.27 -1.10 -5.69
CA TYR A 219 -9.35 0.02 -5.50
C TYR A 219 -8.98 0.69 -6.83
N GLN A 220 -8.80 -0.08 -7.89
CA GLN A 220 -8.52 0.47 -9.22
C GLN A 220 -9.68 1.35 -9.73
N ARG A 221 -10.94 0.92 -9.52
CA ARG A 221 -12.10 1.77 -9.80
C ARG A 221 -12.10 3.07 -9.01
N LEU A 222 -11.74 3.01 -7.73
CA LEU A 222 -11.64 4.21 -6.88
C LEU A 222 -10.67 5.21 -7.50
N VAL A 223 -9.43 4.79 -7.80
CA VAL A 223 -8.40 5.72 -8.26
C VAL A 223 -8.71 6.27 -9.65
N GLU A 224 -9.30 5.47 -10.54
CA GLU A 224 -9.74 5.94 -11.85
C GLU A 224 -10.89 6.94 -11.75
N LEU A 225 -11.86 6.71 -10.85
CA LEU A 225 -12.95 7.65 -10.60
C LEU A 225 -12.44 8.97 -10.04
N VAL A 226 -11.53 8.89 -9.06
CA VAL A 226 -11.06 10.04 -8.28
C VAL A 226 -10.06 10.89 -9.06
N PHE A 227 -9.13 10.25 -9.78
CA PHE A 227 -8.07 10.90 -10.54
C PHE A 227 -8.35 10.91 -12.05
N ALA A 228 -9.60 10.74 -12.49
CA ALA A 228 -9.99 10.69 -13.91
C ALA A 228 -9.40 11.82 -14.77
N LYS A 229 -9.26 13.04 -14.21
CA LYS A 229 -8.72 14.22 -14.92
C LYS A 229 -7.20 14.37 -14.81
N GLN A 230 -6.55 13.53 -14.02
CA GLN A 230 -5.15 13.64 -13.61
C GLN A 230 -4.32 12.46 -14.12
N ILE A 231 -4.91 11.25 -14.16
CA ILE A 231 -4.25 10.03 -14.65
C ILE A 231 -3.76 10.26 -16.09
N GLY A 232 -2.51 9.86 -16.36
CA GLY A 232 -1.87 10.06 -17.66
C GLY A 232 -1.21 11.44 -17.79
N ARG A 233 -1.84 12.49 -17.25
CA ARG A 233 -1.37 13.89 -17.36
C ARG A 233 -0.29 14.22 -16.33
N ASN A 234 -0.60 14.11 -15.05
CA ASN A 234 0.33 14.47 -13.97
C ASN A 234 0.40 13.45 -12.84
N ILE A 235 -0.39 12.38 -12.89
CA ILE A 235 -0.27 11.25 -11.96
C ILE A 235 -0.38 9.93 -12.72
N GLU A 236 0.37 8.93 -12.27
CA GLU A 236 0.11 7.53 -12.57
C GLU A 236 -0.28 6.80 -11.31
N VAL A 237 -1.25 5.90 -11.45
CA VAL A 237 -1.77 5.13 -10.32
C VAL A 237 -1.97 3.68 -10.76
N HIS A 238 -1.59 2.77 -9.87
CA HIS A 238 -1.90 1.35 -9.96
C HIS A 238 -2.25 0.86 -8.56
N VAL A 239 -3.54 0.61 -8.31
CA VAL A 239 -4.04 0.30 -6.97
C VAL A 239 -3.56 1.38 -5.96
N ASP A 240 -2.83 1.02 -4.91
CA ASP A 240 -2.37 1.91 -3.83
C ASP A 240 -1.05 2.62 -4.12
N ASP A 241 -0.34 2.25 -5.18
CA ASP A 241 0.90 2.89 -5.62
C ASP A 241 0.59 4.07 -6.56
N MET A 242 1.02 5.27 -6.17
CA MET A 242 0.75 6.53 -6.89
C MET A 242 2.06 7.29 -7.17
N VAL A 243 2.19 7.85 -8.37
CA VAL A 243 3.35 8.68 -8.75
C VAL A 243 2.89 9.95 -9.44
N ILE A 244 3.13 11.09 -8.80
CA ILE A 244 3.00 12.38 -9.46
C ILE A 244 4.22 12.59 -10.36
N LYS A 245 4.01 12.98 -11.61
CA LYS A 245 5.07 13.21 -12.60
C LYS A 245 4.97 14.63 -13.14
N SER A 246 6.08 15.36 -13.08
CA SER A 246 6.12 16.78 -13.46
C SER A 246 7.39 17.11 -14.26
N PRO A 247 7.29 17.98 -15.29
CA PRO A 247 8.41 18.27 -16.18
C PRO A 247 9.48 19.16 -15.55
N HIS A 248 9.08 20.07 -14.65
CA HIS A 248 9.96 21.01 -13.97
C HIS A 248 9.37 21.44 -12.61
N GLU A 249 10.17 22.15 -11.82
CA GLU A 249 9.97 22.45 -10.41
C GLU A 249 8.68 23.25 -10.13
N ASP A 250 8.44 24.34 -10.88
CA ASP A 250 7.23 25.17 -10.68
C ASP A 250 5.94 24.40 -10.94
N ARG A 251 5.98 23.52 -11.96
CA ARG A 251 4.83 22.70 -12.32
C ARG A 251 4.59 21.60 -11.28
N MET A 252 5.66 21.06 -10.70
CA MET A 252 5.59 20.05 -9.64
C MET A 252 4.79 20.52 -8.42
N LEU A 253 5.02 21.75 -7.94
CA LEU A 253 4.26 22.29 -6.80
C LEU A 253 2.77 22.38 -7.11
N GLN A 254 2.42 22.84 -8.32
CA GLN A 254 1.02 22.90 -8.78
C GLN A 254 0.39 21.51 -8.92
N ASP A 255 1.12 20.55 -9.47
CA ASP A 255 0.65 19.18 -9.62
C ASP A 255 0.46 18.50 -8.25
N ILE A 256 1.37 18.73 -7.29
CA ILE A 256 1.21 18.25 -5.91
C ILE A 256 -0.05 18.84 -5.28
N GLU A 257 -0.23 20.16 -5.36
CA GLU A 257 -1.40 20.83 -4.77
C GLU A 257 -2.72 20.35 -5.43
N GLU A 258 -2.74 20.17 -6.75
CA GLU A 258 -3.90 19.63 -7.46
C GLU A 258 -4.24 18.20 -7.00
N ASN A 259 -3.24 17.33 -6.89
CA ASN A 259 -3.44 15.95 -6.42
C ASN A 259 -3.83 15.90 -4.93
N PHE A 260 -3.27 16.77 -4.10
CA PHE A 260 -3.63 16.89 -2.70
C PHE A 260 -5.06 17.38 -2.49
N CYS A 261 -5.53 18.32 -3.31
CA CYS A 261 -6.93 18.73 -3.30
C CYS A 261 -7.87 17.55 -3.62
N THR A 262 -7.47 16.67 -4.56
CA THR A 262 -8.22 15.46 -4.89
C THR A 262 -8.23 14.46 -3.71
N LEU A 263 -7.07 14.23 -3.09
CA LEU A 263 -6.95 13.36 -1.91
C LEU A 263 -7.77 13.90 -0.71
N GLU A 264 -7.73 15.20 -0.47
CA GLU A 264 -8.50 15.86 0.59
C GLU A 264 -10.00 15.67 0.39
N LYS A 265 -10.52 15.96 -0.81
CA LYS A 265 -11.95 15.80 -1.16
C LYS A 265 -12.43 14.37 -0.99
N THR A 266 -11.58 13.40 -1.28
CA THR A 266 -11.93 11.96 -1.24
C THR A 266 -11.58 11.28 0.06
N ARG A 267 -10.87 11.98 0.96
CA ARG A 267 -10.41 11.52 2.27
C ARG A 267 -9.41 10.35 2.22
N ILE A 268 -8.81 10.09 1.06
CA ILE A 268 -7.71 9.13 0.95
C ILE A 268 -6.51 9.69 1.72
N LYS A 269 -5.95 8.90 2.64
CA LYS A 269 -4.79 9.31 3.42
C LYS A 269 -3.48 8.71 2.91
N LEU A 270 -2.44 9.54 2.87
CA LEU A 270 -1.07 9.13 2.54
C LEU A 270 -0.28 8.72 3.77
N ASN A 271 0.71 7.84 3.57
CA ASN A 271 1.66 7.45 4.59
C ASN A 271 2.89 8.37 4.57
N PRO A 272 3.09 9.22 5.60
CA PRO A 272 4.13 10.24 5.57
C PRO A 272 5.54 9.63 5.42
N THR A 273 5.82 8.51 6.09
CA THR A 273 7.18 7.92 6.13
C THR A 273 7.54 7.12 4.88
N LYS A 274 6.57 6.86 4.02
CA LYS A 274 6.76 6.15 2.75
C LYS A 274 6.59 7.03 1.52
N CYS A 275 6.09 8.25 1.69
CA CYS A 275 6.02 9.20 0.60
C CYS A 275 7.38 9.85 0.36
N THR A 276 7.74 10.04 -0.90
CA THR A 276 8.95 10.71 -1.34
C THR A 276 8.60 11.78 -2.37
N PHE A 277 9.06 13.01 -2.17
CA PHE A 277 8.70 14.16 -3.01
C PHE A 277 9.90 14.77 -3.73
N GLY A 278 9.71 15.12 -5.01
CA GLY A 278 10.65 15.90 -5.81
C GLY A 278 11.99 15.22 -6.06
N VAL A 279 11.96 13.93 -6.37
CA VAL A 279 13.13 13.14 -6.77
C VAL A 279 13.13 12.94 -8.28
N GLU A 280 14.30 12.75 -8.88
CA GLU A 280 14.41 12.51 -10.32
C GLU A 280 14.30 11.02 -10.69
N GLU A 281 14.59 10.16 -9.71
CA GLU A 281 14.60 8.71 -9.82
C GLU A 281 13.97 8.05 -8.59
N GLY A 282 13.50 6.81 -8.75
CA GLY A 282 12.93 6.03 -7.65
C GLY A 282 12.20 4.78 -8.12
N GLN A 283 11.72 4.00 -7.15
CA GLN A 283 11.07 2.72 -7.40
C GLN A 283 9.56 2.87 -7.61
N PHE A 284 9.02 2.24 -8.64
CA PHE A 284 7.58 2.14 -8.90
C PHE A 284 7.23 0.77 -9.48
N LEU A 285 6.24 0.09 -8.91
CA LEU A 285 5.74 -1.21 -9.37
C LEU A 285 6.84 -2.28 -9.58
N GLY A 286 7.92 -2.20 -8.79
CA GLY A 286 9.04 -3.13 -8.89
C GLY A 286 10.09 -2.80 -9.95
N TYR A 287 9.97 -1.65 -10.62
CA TYR A 287 10.97 -1.09 -11.53
C TYR A 287 11.65 0.12 -10.89
N TYR A 288 12.91 0.37 -11.26
CA TYR A 288 13.63 1.58 -10.88
C TYR A 288 13.62 2.54 -12.06
N VAL A 289 12.95 3.68 -11.89
CA VAL A 289 12.82 4.70 -12.93
C VAL A 289 13.94 5.71 -12.74
N THR A 290 14.78 5.88 -13.75
CA THR A 290 15.93 6.80 -13.75
C THR A 290 15.74 7.93 -14.76
N LYS A 291 16.69 8.86 -14.81
CA LYS A 291 16.77 9.85 -15.91
C LYS A 291 16.98 9.24 -17.29
N GLN A 292 17.64 8.08 -17.34
CA GLN A 292 18.12 7.44 -18.56
C GLN A 292 17.16 6.35 -19.09
N GLY A 293 16.10 6.05 -18.34
CA GLY A 293 15.11 5.04 -18.68
C GLY A 293 14.73 4.17 -17.49
N ILE A 294 14.13 3.02 -17.78
CA ILE A 294 13.63 2.06 -16.80
C ILE A 294 14.66 0.97 -16.61
N GLN A 295 14.98 0.67 -15.35
CA GLN A 295 15.84 -0.45 -14.97
C GLN A 295 15.04 -1.41 -14.08
N PRO A 296 15.37 -2.72 -14.09
CA PRO A 296 14.87 -3.64 -13.08
C PRO A 296 15.26 -3.14 -11.68
N SER A 297 14.36 -3.28 -10.70
CA SER A 297 14.69 -2.88 -9.33
C SER A 297 15.91 -3.65 -8.82
N PRO A 298 16.95 -2.97 -8.28
CA PRO A 298 18.11 -3.64 -7.71
C PRO A 298 17.74 -4.69 -6.67
N VAL A 299 16.64 -4.45 -5.92
CA VAL A 299 16.13 -5.40 -4.92
C VAL A 299 15.67 -6.71 -5.57
N LYS A 300 14.94 -6.63 -6.70
CA LYS A 300 14.48 -7.84 -7.41
C LYS A 300 15.64 -8.57 -8.09
N VAL A 301 16.63 -7.82 -8.57
CA VAL A 301 17.85 -8.40 -9.17
C VAL A 301 18.65 -9.14 -8.10
N ASP A 302 18.84 -8.54 -6.93
CA ASP A 302 19.52 -9.17 -5.80
C ASP A 302 18.75 -10.42 -5.32
N GLU A 303 17.41 -10.33 -5.17
CA GLU A 303 16.56 -11.47 -4.81
C GLU A 303 16.68 -12.62 -5.84
N PHE A 304 16.70 -12.31 -7.14
CA PHE A 304 16.89 -13.30 -8.20
C PHE A 304 18.28 -13.96 -8.15
N MET A 305 19.32 -13.16 -7.90
CA MET A 305 20.70 -13.65 -7.83
C MET A 305 20.96 -14.49 -6.56
N GLU A 306 20.20 -14.24 -5.49
CA GLU A 306 20.27 -15.00 -4.24
C GLU A 306 19.36 -16.26 -4.25
N THR A 307 18.41 -16.37 -5.18
CA THR A 307 17.58 -17.58 -5.31
C THR A 307 18.40 -18.77 -5.83
N PRO A 308 18.44 -19.91 -5.10
CA PRO A 308 19.06 -21.13 -5.61
C PRO A 308 18.28 -21.66 -6.83
N PRO A 309 18.96 -22.33 -7.78
CA PRO A 309 18.32 -22.84 -8.98
C PRO A 309 17.17 -23.79 -8.62
N PRO A 310 16.01 -23.68 -9.29
CA PRO A 310 14.82 -24.45 -8.95
C PRO A 310 15.08 -25.95 -9.09
N GLY A 311 14.79 -26.72 -8.05
CA GLY A 311 14.96 -28.17 -8.02
C GLY A 311 13.77 -28.94 -8.57
N THR A 312 12.60 -28.29 -8.68
CA THR A 312 11.36 -28.91 -9.15
C THR A 312 10.57 -28.02 -10.11
N LEU A 313 9.67 -28.63 -10.90
CA LEU A 313 8.76 -27.92 -11.81
C LEU A 313 7.81 -26.94 -11.10
N ARG A 314 7.58 -27.11 -9.78
CA ARG A 314 6.84 -26.12 -8.97
C ARG A 314 7.68 -24.89 -8.66
N ASP A 315 8.98 -25.05 -8.52
CA ASP A 315 9.91 -23.96 -8.22
C ASP A 315 10.18 -23.09 -9.46
N THR A 316 9.98 -23.62 -10.67
CA THR A 316 10.10 -22.86 -11.93
C THR A 316 8.91 -21.95 -12.25
N GLN A 317 7.82 -22.01 -11.48
CA GLN A 317 6.59 -21.23 -11.70
C GLN A 317 6.42 -20.05 -10.70
N GLY A 318 7.43 -19.82 -9.85
CA GLY A 318 7.44 -18.80 -8.80
C GLY A 318 8.00 -17.45 -9.24
#